data_AF-A0AAD3DS48-F1
#
_entry.id   AF-A0AAD3DS48-F1
#
_cell.length_a   1.000
_cell.length_b   1.000
_cell.length_c   1.000
_cell.angle_alpha   90.00
_cell.angle_beta   90.00
_cell.angle_gamma   90.00
#
_symmetry.space_group_name_H-M   'P 1'
#
loop_
_entity.id
_entity.type
_entity.pdbx_description
1 polymer ?
#
loop_
_entity_poly.entity_id
_entity_poly.type
_entity_poly.pdbx_seq_one_letter_code
_entity_poly.pdbx_strand_id
1 'polypeptide(L)'
;MAFYDRLRLASNSGYSSSGAETPVREASASYPPLSMMQQHDSPEAHEMQLQVLQQQLQLHRSQSPVPQVQALKRPSLEALTPIQTASGVRPMPTGMLPVQVLLVVRDPNMAAIFKQQLSQAPIPSMLHIAGETDMWAVVEQVKTMSGRPQGPEFAFFQLEVLISNPGMVAKLKHACNGACTAVVLQGSEPVARALQADDFVPGPTPSHPLRKEDLALTILTWRTRR
;
A
#
# COMPACT_ATOMS: atom_id res chain seq x y z
N MET A 1 6.65 -42.41 -0.48
CA MET A 1 7.88 -42.79 0.26
C MET A 1 9.07 -42.28 -0.54
N ALA A 2 10.16 -41.89 0.14
CA ALA A 2 11.32 -41.23 -0.47
C ALA A 2 12.23 -42.20 -1.23
N PHE A 3 13.21 -41.69 -2.00
CA PHE A 3 14.61 -41.61 -1.52
C PHE A 3 15.49 -40.81 -2.49
N TYR A 4 16.32 -39.91 -1.94
CA TYR A 4 17.43 -39.27 -2.65
C TYR A 4 18.56 -40.28 -2.82
N ASP A 5 19.26 -40.29 -3.97
CA ASP A 5 20.72 -40.49 -3.96
C ASP A 5 21.40 -40.15 -5.30
N ARG A 6 22.35 -39.20 -5.27
CA ARG A 6 23.65 -39.22 -5.99
C ARG A 6 24.39 -37.88 -5.89
N LEU A 7 25.21 -37.75 -4.85
CA LEU A 7 26.37 -36.86 -4.84
C LEU A 7 27.54 -37.57 -4.16
N ARG A 8 28.54 -38.04 -4.93
CA ARG A 8 29.97 -37.82 -4.61
C ARG A 8 30.97 -38.39 -5.62
N LEU A 9 32.17 -37.79 -5.54
CA LEU A 9 33.50 -38.36 -5.84
C LEU A 9 33.91 -38.55 -7.31
N ALA A 10 34.64 -37.55 -7.80
CA ALA A 10 35.98 -37.78 -8.33
C ALA A 10 36.89 -36.62 -7.90
N SER A 11 37.93 -36.91 -7.12
CA SER A 11 38.98 -35.96 -6.73
C SER A 11 40.32 -36.40 -7.34
N ASN A 12 41.20 -35.43 -7.53
CA ASN A 12 42.65 -35.57 -7.73
C ASN A 12 43.16 -36.22 -9.03
N SER A 13 43.81 -35.39 -9.85
CA SER A 13 45.23 -35.57 -10.20
C SER A 13 45.85 -34.19 -10.46
N GLY A 14 47.11 -33.98 -10.07
CA GLY A 14 47.83 -32.71 -10.18
C GLY A 14 49.33 -32.91 -10.46
N TYR A 15 50.12 -31.83 -10.38
CA TYR A 15 51.56 -31.71 -10.74
C TYR A 15 51.86 -31.72 -12.26
N SER A 16 52.90 -31.09 -12.84
CA SER A 16 53.81 -29.96 -12.48
C SER A 16 54.79 -29.70 -13.66
N SER A 17 55.57 -28.60 -13.80
CA SER A 17 55.56 -27.21 -13.27
C SER A 17 56.62 -26.35 -14.02
N SER A 18 56.45 -25.02 -14.09
CA SER A 18 57.49 -24.00 -14.47
C SER A 18 56.87 -22.59 -14.44
N GLY A 19 57.55 -21.49 -14.11
CA GLY A 19 58.95 -21.33 -13.68
C GLY A 19 59.58 -20.02 -14.21
N ALA A 20 59.31 -18.87 -13.57
CA ALA A 20 59.98 -17.59 -13.83
C ALA A 20 59.84 -16.64 -12.62
N GLU A 21 60.86 -15.81 -12.37
CA GLU A 21 61.06 -15.10 -11.10
C GLU A 21 60.72 -13.59 -11.13
N THR A 22 60.59 -13.05 -9.91
CA THR A 22 60.52 -11.67 -9.36
C THR A 22 61.12 -10.48 -10.15
N PRO A 23 60.71 -9.20 -9.90
CA PRO A 23 60.66 -8.61 -8.54
C PRO A 23 59.51 -7.69 -8.10
N VAL A 24 59.40 -7.70 -6.77
CA VAL A 24 58.72 -6.81 -5.83
C VAL A 24 58.76 -5.33 -6.22
N ARG A 25 57.64 -4.63 -6.04
CA ARG A 25 57.64 -3.18 -5.77
C ARG A 25 56.56 -2.84 -4.74
N GLU A 26 56.98 -2.30 -3.60
CA GLU A 26 56.09 -1.81 -2.57
C GLU A 26 55.24 -0.64 -3.10
N ALA A 27 53.95 -0.65 -2.73
CA ALA A 27 53.07 0.51 -2.82
C ALA A 27 52.18 0.51 -1.57
N SER A 28 52.64 1.20 -0.53
CA SER A 28 51.90 1.37 0.72
C SER A 28 50.65 2.22 0.48
N ALA A 29 49.49 1.57 0.36
CA ALA A 29 48.19 2.24 0.41
C ALA A 29 47.72 2.31 1.87
N SER A 30 48.08 3.40 2.56
CA SER A 30 47.68 3.64 3.95
C SER A 30 46.16 3.78 4.07
N TYR A 31 45.55 2.94 4.90
CA TYR A 31 44.18 3.17 5.38
C TYR A 31 44.15 4.44 6.25
N PRO A 32 43.24 5.39 6.01
CA PRO A 32 43.02 6.47 6.97
C PRO A 32 42.38 5.89 8.24
N PRO A 33 42.85 6.28 9.44
CA PRO A 33 42.23 5.83 10.68
C PRO A 33 40.84 6.42 10.85
N LEU A 34 39.94 5.66 11.47
CA LEU A 34 38.62 6.13 11.92
C LEU A 34 38.78 7.31 12.89
N SER A 35 38.61 8.54 12.39
CA SER A 35 38.46 9.71 13.24
C SER A 35 37.12 9.60 13.99
N MET A 36 37.20 9.50 15.32
CA MET A 36 36.02 9.58 16.17
C MET A 36 35.41 10.99 16.08
N MET A 37 34.32 11.14 15.33
CA MET A 37 33.40 12.25 15.57
C MET A 37 32.59 11.93 16.83
N GLN A 38 33.09 12.40 17.97
CA GLN A 38 32.19 12.71 19.09
C GLN A 38 31.26 13.83 18.64
N GLN A 39 30.05 13.49 18.23
CA GLN A 39 28.98 14.47 18.19
C GLN A 39 28.66 14.85 19.64
N HIS A 40 29.06 16.06 20.03
CA HIS A 40 28.47 16.74 21.17
C HIS A 40 27.01 17.05 20.81
N ASP A 41 26.11 16.14 21.19
CA ASP A 41 24.68 16.41 21.27
C ASP A 41 24.47 17.42 22.42
N SER A 42 24.51 18.71 22.08
CA SER A 42 24.21 19.77 23.07
C SER A 42 22.70 19.95 23.15
N PRO A 43 22.06 19.65 24.30
CA PRO A 43 20.59 19.67 24.41
C PRO A 43 19.99 21.06 24.16
N GLU A 44 20.77 22.12 24.38
CA GLU A 44 20.37 23.52 24.14
C GLU A 44 20.03 23.81 22.67
N ALA A 45 20.69 23.13 21.71
CA ALA A 45 20.41 23.29 20.29
C ALA A 45 19.01 22.74 19.91
N HIS A 46 18.60 21.64 20.56
CA HIS A 46 17.32 20.99 20.33
C HIS A 46 16.16 21.81 20.92
N GLU A 47 16.33 22.39 22.11
CA GLU A 47 15.33 23.29 22.71
C GLU A 47 15.13 24.57 21.87
N MET A 48 16.22 25.16 21.36
CA MET A 48 16.15 26.35 20.52
C MET A 48 15.39 26.08 19.20
N GLN A 49 15.61 24.90 18.59
CA GLN A 49 14.90 24.49 17.38
C GLN A 49 13.40 24.22 17.65
N LEU A 50 13.05 23.67 18.82
CA LEU A 50 11.66 23.51 19.26
C LEU A 50 10.97 24.86 19.54
N GLN A 51 11.66 25.84 20.14
CA GLN A 51 11.12 27.18 20.34
C GLN A 51 10.81 27.89 19.01
N VAL A 52 11.70 27.82 18.02
CA VAL A 52 11.47 28.38 16.68
C VAL A 52 10.27 27.73 16.01
N LEU A 53 10.14 26.40 16.09
CA LEU A 53 8.99 25.68 15.52
C LEU A 53 7.66 26.07 16.20
N GLN A 54 7.68 26.22 17.53
CA GLN A 54 6.49 26.61 18.30
C GLN A 54 6.07 28.06 18.01
N GLN A 55 7.03 28.98 17.79
CA GLN A 55 6.76 30.37 17.41
C GLN A 55 6.17 30.47 15.99
N GLN A 56 6.64 29.67 15.03
CA GLN A 56 6.04 29.58 13.69
C GLN A 56 4.59 29.07 13.73
N LEU A 57 4.29 28.09 14.58
CA LEU A 57 2.93 27.58 14.79
C LEU A 57 1.99 28.62 15.42
N GLN A 58 2.49 29.51 16.28
CA GLN A 58 1.68 30.60 16.82
C GLN A 58 1.35 31.66 15.76
N LEU A 59 2.30 32.03 14.90
CA LEU A 59 2.10 33.00 13.82
C LEU A 59 1.11 32.51 12.75
N HIS A 60 1.11 31.21 12.43
CA HIS A 60 0.11 30.63 11.51
C HIS A 60 -1.31 30.57 12.08
N ARG A 61 -1.49 30.66 13.40
CA ARG A 61 -2.82 30.63 14.03
C ARG A 61 -3.57 31.96 13.92
N SER A 62 -2.89 33.04 13.52
CA SER A 62 -3.44 34.40 13.42
C SER A 62 -4.13 34.70 12.08
N GLN A 63 -4.04 33.83 11.07
CA GLN A 63 -4.47 34.13 9.69
C GLN A 63 -5.35 33.03 9.08
N SER A 64 -6.39 32.61 9.79
CA SER A 64 -7.46 31.77 9.20
C SER A 64 -8.83 32.37 9.51
N PRO A 65 -9.54 32.94 8.51
CA PRO A 65 -10.84 33.56 8.73
C PRO A 65 -11.90 32.47 8.96
N VAL A 66 -12.41 32.39 10.18
CA VAL A 66 -13.59 31.57 10.50
C VAL A 66 -14.81 32.23 9.82
N PRO A 67 -15.51 31.55 8.89
CA PRO A 67 -16.74 32.10 8.33
C PRO A 67 -17.81 32.16 9.43
N GLN A 68 -18.32 33.36 9.69
CA GLN A 68 -19.38 33.58 10.67
C GLN A 68 -20.67 32.88 10.23
N VAL A 69 -21.17 31.95 11.05
CA VAL A 69 -22.49 31.35 10.85
C VAL A 69 -23.55 32.41 11.20
N GLN A 70 -24.10 33.08 10.19
CA GLN A 70 -25.22 34.00 10.38
C GLN A 70 -26.45 33.23 10.86
N ALA A 71 -27.00 33.63 12.01
CA ALA A 71 -28.21 33.07 12.57
C ALA A 71 -29.43 33.47 11.72
N LEU A 72 -29.82 32.62 10.76
CA LEU A 72 -31.04 32.84 9.98
C LEU A 72 -32.29 32.60 10.83
N LYS A 73 -33.02 33.71 11.00
CA LYS A 73 -34.35 33.86 11.59
C LYS A 73 -35.33 32.79 11.06
N ARG A 74 -35.96 32.03 11.96
CA ARG A 74 -37.04 31.08 11.63
C ARG A 74 -38.26 31.79 11.02
N PRO A 75 -38.85 31.27 9.94
CA PRO A 75 -40.28 31.35 9.66
C PRO A 75 -40.99 30.05 10.10
N SER A 76 -42.32 30.12 10.23
CA SER A 76 -43.17 29.05 10.76
C SER A 76 -43.24 27.78 9.90
N LEU A 77 -43.66 26.68 10.52
CA LEU A 77 -44.35 25.60 9.81
C LEU A 77 -45.60 26.19 9.14
N GLU A 78 -45.82 25.89 7.86
CA GLU A 78 -47.12 25.40 7.37
C GLU A 78 -47.01 24.78 5.96
N ALA A 79 -47.86 23.76 5.74
CA ALA A 79 -48.37 23.28 4.46
C ALA A 79 -47.47 22.55 3.42
N LEU A 80 -47.86 21.29 3.18
CA LEU A 80 -48.10 20.67 1.85
C LEU A 80 -46.94 20.48 0.85
N THR A 81 -46.30 19.30 0.88
CA THR A 81 -46.40 18.22 -0.14
C THR A 81 -45.22 17.23 -0.03
N PRO A 82 -45.42 15.91 -0.26
CA PRO A 82 -44.32 14.95 -0.33
C PRO A 82 -43.66 15.00 -1.71
N ILE A 83 -42.70 15.89 -1.91
CA ILE A 83 -41.82 15.84 -3.08
C ILE A 83 -40.93 14.61 -2.93
N GLN A 84 -41.20 13.58 -3.74
CA GLN A 84 -40.30 12.46 -3.95
C GLN A 84 -39.01 12.98 -4.62
N THR A 85 -38.01 13.34 -3.83
CA THR A 85 -36.65 13.50 -4.36
C THR A 85 -36.15 12.12 -4.75
N ALA A 86 -36.25 11.81 -6.04
CA ALA A 86 -35.71 10.60 -6.63
C ALA A 86 -34.22 10.49 -6.28
N SER A 87 -33.90 9.59 -5.37
CA SER A 87 -32.53 9.12 -5.20
C SER A 87 -32.09 8.54 -6.54
N GLY A 88 -31.09 9.18 -7.16
CA GLY A 88 -30.54 8.81 -8.46
C GLY A 88 -29.76 7.49 -8.46
N VAL A 89 -30.20 6.50 -7.69
CA VAL A 89 -29.76 5.12 -7.77
C VAL A 89 -30.37 4.54 -9.06
N ARG A 90 -29.63 4.65 -10.16
CA ARG A 90 -29.99 3.93 -11.39
C ARG A 90 -30.15 2.44 -11.04
N PRO A 91 -31.29 1.80 -11.34
CA PRO A 91 -31.37 0.35 -11.24
C PRO A 91 -30.30 -0.25 -12.17
N MET A 92 -29.46 -1.12 -11.60
CA MET A 92 -28.29 -1.65 -12.30
C MET A 92 -28.66 -2.64 -13.40
N PRO A 93 -27.78 -2.85 -14.41
CA PRO A 93 -27.91 -3.98 -15.32
C PRO A 93 -27.88 -5.30 -14.53
N THR A 94 -29.01 -5.99 -14.52
CA THR A 94 -29.23 -7.27 -13.85
C THR A 94 -28.36 -8.35 -14.48
N GLY A 95 -27.30 -8.79 -13.79
CA GLY A 95 -26.48 -9.92 -14.23
C GLY A 95 -25.04 -9.96 -13.71
N MET A 96 -24.44 -8.83 -13.32
CA MET A 96 -23.06 -8.80 -12.83
C MET A 96 -22.97 -9.00 -11.31
N LEU A 97 -22.24 -10.03 -10.88
CA LEU A 97 -21.86 -10.22 -9.47
C LEU A 97 -20.90 -9.09 -9.01
N PRO A 98 -21.01 -8.64 -7.75
CA PRO A 98 -20.14 -7.59 -7.21
C PRO A 98 -18.68 -8.06 -7.13
N VAL A 99 -17.76 -7.15 -7.47
CA VAL A 99 -16.31 -7.34 -7.34
C VAL A 99 -15.99 -7.67 -5.88
N GLN A 100 -15.28 -8.77 -5.64
CA GLN A 100 -14.76 -9.05 -4.29
C GLN A 100 -13.44 -8.29 -4.11
N VAL A 101 -13.43 -7.29 -3.23
CA VAL A 101 -12.27 -6.43 -2.97
C VAL A 101 -11.80 -6.63 -1.54
N LEU A 102 -10.54 -7.01 -1.38
CA LEU A 102 -9.82 -7.05 -0.10
C LEU A 102 -8.99 -5.78 0.05
N LEU A 103 -9.03 -5.16 1.23
CA LEU A 103 -8.12 -4.11 1.65
C LEU A 103 -7.29 -4.61 2.84
N VAL A 104 -5.97 -4.59 2.70
CA VAL A 104 -5.01 -4.99 3.75
C VAL A 104 -4.28 -3.75 4.24
N VAL A 105 -4.52 -3.38 5.49
CA VAL A 105 -4.25 -2.03 5.99
C VAL A 105 -3.90 -2.05 7.49
N ARG A 106 -3.02 -1.13 7.89
CA ARG A 106 -2.66 -0.87 9.30
C ARG A 106 -3.31 0.41 9.83
N ASP A 107 -3.46 1.44 8.99
CA ASP A 107 -4.10 2.70 9.37
C ASP A 107 -5.63 2.66 9.19
N PRO A 108 -6.43 2.80 10.28
CA PRO A 108 -7.89 2.85 10.18
C PRO A 108 -8.40 4.08 9.39
N ASN A 109 -7.64 5.17 9.30
CA ASN A 109 -8.04 6.35 8.53
C ASN A 109 -7.98 6.05 7.01
N MET A 110 -6.91 5.41 6.54
CA MET A 110 -6.85 4.88 5.18
C MET A 110 -8.02 3.93 4.89
N ALA A 111 -8.37 3.04 5.83
CA ALA A 111 -9.51 2.13 5.67
C ALA A 111 -10.85 2.88 5.48
N ALA A 112 -11.08 3.94 6.26
CA ALA A 112 -12.25 4.80 6.11
C ALA A 112 -12.28 5.55 4.76
N ILE A 113 -11.15 6.16 4.36
CA ILE A 113 -11.02 6.87 3.07
C ILE A 113 -11.28 5.91 1.91
N PHE A 114 -10.63 4.74 1.90
CA PHE A 114 -10.79 3.75 0.84
C PHE A 114 -12.24 3.25 0.75
N LYS A 115 -12.87 2.94 1.90
CA LYS A 115 -14.29 2.53 1.95
C LYS A 115 -15.23 3.61 1.41
N GLN A 116 -14.96 4.88 1.70
CA GLN A 116 -15.75 6.01 1.20
C GLN A 116 -15.60 6.20 -0.31
N GLN A 117 -14.38 6.06 -0.85
CA GLN A 117 -14.14 6.22 -2.29
C GLN A 117 -14.68 5.02 -3.08
N LEU A 118 -14.48 3.79 -2.60
CA LEU A 118 -14.99 2.60 -3.27
C LEU A 118 -16.53 2.53 -3.28
N SER A 119 -17.22 2.99 -2.22
CA SER A 119 -18.68 3.03 -2.19
C SER A 119 -19.30 4.09 -3.13
N GLN A 120 -18.51 5.09 -3.53
CA GLN A 120 -18.90 6.09 -4.52
C GLN A 120 -18.49 5.71 -5.95
N ALA A 121 -17.63 4.70 -6.12
CA ALA A 121 -17.19 4.25 -7.44
C ALA A 121 -18.37 3.64 -8.22
N PRO A 122 -18.46 3.86 -9.54
CA PRO A 122 -19.56 3.34 -10.37
C PRO A 122 -19.46 1.83 -10.66
N ILE A 123 -18.98 1.03 -9.72
CA ILE A 123 -18.74 -0.41 -9.86
C ILE A 123 -19.31 -1.15 -8.65
N PRO A 124 -20.22 -2.13 -8.84
CA PRO A 124 -20.73 -2.93 -7.73
C PRO A 124 -19.57 -3.72 -7.09
N SER A 125 -19.25 -3.40 -5.85
CA SER A 125 -18.07 -3.90 -5.14
C SER A 125 -18.43 -4.27 -3.70
N MET A 126 -17.88 -5.38 -3.22
CA MET A 126 -17.99 -5.85 -1.85
C MET A 126 -16.60 -5.75 -1.19
N LEU A 127 -16.49 -4.86 -0.20
CA LEU A 127 -15.24 -4.58 0.49
C LEU A 127 -15.08 -5.42 1.75
N HIS A 128 -13.97 -6.15 1.81
CA HIS A 128 -13.47 -6.86 2.98
C HIS A 128 -12.22 -6.13 3.47
N ILE A 129 -12.11 -5.89 4.77
CA ILE A 129 -10.97 -5.16 5.37
C ILE A 129 -10.26 -6.13 6.32
N ALA A 130 -8.94 -6.22 6.22
CA ALA A 130 -8.11 -7.07 7.04
C ALA A 130 -6.91 -6.30 7.60
N GLY A 131 -6.54 -6.64 8.83
CA GLY A 131 -5.17 -6.44 9.29
C GLY A 131 -4.22 -7.41 8.60
N GLU A 132 -2.92 -7.14 8.70
CA GLU A 132 -1.84 -7.97 8.16
C GLU A 132 -1.88 -9.43 8.63
N THR A 133 -2.15 -9.64 9.92
CA THR A 133 -2.27 -10.96 10.55
C THR A 133 -3.49 -11.73 10.08
N ASP A 134 -4.58 -11.00 9.82
CA ASP A 134 -5.93 -11.56 9.64
C ASP A 134 -6.26 -11.81 8.17
N MET A 135 -5.43 -11.27 7.26
CA MET A 135 -5.60 -11.33 5.81
C MET A 135 -5.95 -12.73 5.30
N TRP A 136 -5.27 -13.77 5.79
CA TRP A 136 -5.50 -15.16 5.35
C TRP A 136 -6.87 -15.69 5.77
N ALA A 137 -7.31 -15.37 7.00
CA ALA A 137 -8.64 -15.74 7.48
C ALA A 137 -9.73 -15.04 6.64
N VAL A 138 -9.52 -13.76 6.31
CA VAL A 138 -10.44 -13.01 5.45
C VAL A 138 -10.46 -13.57 4.02
N VAL A 139 -9.32 -13.98 3.44
CA VAL A 139 -9.28 -14.64 2.11
C VAL A 139 -10.12 -15.93 2.08
N GLU A 140 -9.98 -16.80 3.09
CA GLU A 140 -10.80 -18.02 3.17
C GLU A 140 -12.29 -17.73 3.45
N GLN A 141 -12.59 -16.68 4.22
CA GLN A 141 -13.95 -16.19 4.41
C GLN A 141 -14.55 -15.70 3.08
N VAL A 142 -13.81 -14.93 2.28
CA VAL A 142 -14.26 -14.47 0.95
C VAL A 142 -14.51 -15.65 0.01
N LYS A 143 -13.63 -16.66 0.00
CA LYS A 143 -13.84 -17.89 -0.80
C LYS A 143 -15.17 -18.55 -0.45
N THR A 144 -15.40 -18.74 0.85
CA THR A 144 -16.60 -19.40 1.39
C THR A 144 -17.87 -18.59 1.09
N MET A 145 -17.89 -17.28 1.37
CA MET A 145 -19.09 -16.44 1.22
C MET A 145 -19.45 -16.15 -0.24
N SER A 146 -18.46 -16.00 -1.12
CA SER A 146 -18.70 -15.68 -2.54
C SER A 146 -18.97 -16.92 -3.40
N GLY A 147 -18.77 -18.13 -2.85
CA GLY A 147 -18.79 -19.39 -3.60
C GLY A 147 -17.65 -19.52 -4.62
N ARG A 148 -16.60 -18.67 -4.53
CA ARG A 148 -15.49 -18.63 -5.49
C ARG A 148 -14.22 -19.23 -4.86
N PRO A 149 -13.70 -20.37 -5.35
CA PRO A 149 -12.48 -20.98 -4.79
C PRO A 149 -11.23 -20.11 -4.96
N GLN A 150 -11.29 -19.10 -5.84
CA GLN A 150 -10.22 -18.14 -6.11
C GLN A 150 -10.11 -17.01 -5.08
N GLY A 151 -11.13 -16.78 -4.24
CA GLY A 151 -11.13 -15.69 -3.25
C GLY A 151 -11.44 -14.31 -3.85
N PRO A 152 -10.82 -13.23 -3.34
CA PRO A 152 -11.08 -11.88 -3.85
C PRO A 152 -10.59 -11.70 -5.31
N GLU A 153 -11.18 -10.77 -6.06
CA GLU A 153 -10.69 -10.38 -7.39
C GLU A 153 -9.50 -9.41 -7.28
N PHE A 154 -9.54 -8.52 -6.29
CA PHE A 154 -8.52 -7.51 -6.02
C PHE A 154 -8.14 -7.52 -4.54
N ALA A 155 -6.85 -7.35 -4.26
CA ALA A 155 -6.32 -7.05 -2.95
C ALA A 155 -5.51 -5.76 -3.02
N PHE A 156 -6.02 -4.71 -2.39
CA PHE A 156 -5.33 -3.45 -2.21
C PHE A 156 -4.51 -3.51 -0.93
N PHE A 157 -3.25 -3.13 -1.00
CA PHE A 157 -2.33 -3.14 0.12
C PHE A 157 -1.88 -1.73 0.46
N GLN A 158 -1.94 -1.38 1.75
CA GLN A 158 -1.14 -0.29 2.28
C GLN A 158 0.36 -0.57 2.06
N LEU A 159 1.11 0.43 1.58
CA LEU A 159 2.53 0.29 1.23
C LEU A 159 3.37 -0.30 2.38
N GLU A 160 3.18 0.20 3.61
CA GLU A 160 3.95 -0.24 4.79
C GLU A 160 3.77 -1.74 5.10
N VAL A 161 2.61 -2.33 4.78
CA VAL A 161 2.33 -3.76 5.01
C VAL A 161 3.19 -4.64 4.10
N LEU A 162 3.36 -4.23 2.83
CA LEU A 162 4.19 -4.93 1.87
C LEU A 162 5.68 -4.72 2.12
N ILE A 163 6.09 -3.53 2.55
CA ILE A 163 7.48 -3.25 2.93
C ILE A 163 7.90 -4.12 4.11
N SER A 164 7.05 -4.30 5.14
CA SER A 164 7.39 -5.19 6.25
C SER A 164 7.23 -6.68 5.94
N ASN A 165 6.57 -7.05 4.82
CA ASN A 165 6.31 -8.44 4.44
C ASN A 165 6.65 -8.71 2.96
N PRO A 166 7.95 -8.69 2.59
CA PRO A 166 8.37 -9.08 1.26
C PRO A 166 7.87 -10.49 0.91
N GLY A 167 7.30 -10.63 -0.28
CA GLY A 167 6.69 -11.88 -0.75
C GLY A 167 5.23 -12.12 -0.33
N MET A 168 4.58 -11.21 0.41
CA MET A 168 3.15 -11.30 0.71
C MET A 168 2.28 -11.38 -0.55
N VAL A 169 2.61 -10.60 -1.59
CA VAL A 169 1.93 -10.65 -2.90
C VAL A 169 2.04 -12.03 -3.56
N ALA A 170 3.23 -12.65 -3.54
CA ALA A 170 3.43 -13.99 -4.10
C ALA A 170 2.62 -15.05 -3.34
N LYS A 171 2.56 -14.96 -2.00
CA LYS A 171 1.72 -15.83 -1.16
C LYS A 171 0.23 -15.64 -1.45
N LEU A 172 -0.23 -14.40 -1.64
CA LEU A 172 -1.63 -14.12 -2.02
C LEU A 172 -1.94 -14.73 -3.38
N LYS A 173 -1.10 -14.48 -4.39
CA LYS A 173 -1.27 -15.05 -5.73
C LYS A 173 -1.35 -16.58 -5.67
N HIS A 174 -0.52 -17.24 -4.87
CA HIS A 174 -0.62 -18.69 -4.63
C HIS A 174 -1.96 -19.08 -3.96
N ALA A 175 -2.36 -18.40 -2.88
CA ALA A 175 -3.62 -18.68 -2.18
C ALA A 175 -4.87 -18.49 -3.06
N CYS A 176 -4.79 -17.65 -4.09
CA CYS A 176 -5.84 -17.40 -5.07
C CYS A 176 -5.69 -18.19 -6.39
N ASN A 177 -4.78 -19.16 -6.50
CA ASN A 177 -4.47 -19.88 -7.75
C ASN A 177 -4.13 -18.96 -8.94
N GLY A 178 -3.40 -17.86 -8.69
CA GLY A 178 -3.05 -16.84 -9.68
C GLY A 178 -4.18 -15.88 -10.06
N ALA A 179 -5.37 -16.03 -9.48
CA ALA A 179 -6.54 -15.26 -9.88
C ALA A 179 -6.59 -13.83 -9.32
N CYS A 180 -6.09 -13.61 -8.10
CA CYS A 180 -6.10 -12.30 -7.42
C CYS A 180 -5.16 -11.27 -8.06
N THR A 181 -5.63 -10.03 -8.16
CA THR A 181 -4.81 -8.85 -8.49
C THR A 181 -4.28 -8.22 -7.20
N ALA A 182 -2.98 -7.99 -7.11
CA ALA A 182 -2.39 -7.22 -6.01
C ALA A 182 -2.11 -5.78 -6.45
N VAL A 183 -2.65 -4.80 -5.71
CA VAL A 183 -2.52 -3.36 -6.01
C VAL A 183 -1.90 -2.64 -4.81
N VAL A 184 -0.89 -1.80 -5.03
CA VAL A 184 -0.24 -1.01 -3.96
C VAL A 184 -0.88 0.36 -3.83
N LEU A 185 -1.44 0.69 -2.67
CA LEU A 185 -1.89 2.04 -2.32
C LEU A 185 -0.70 2.93 -1.92
N GLN A 186 -0.80 4.23 -2.19
CA GLN A 186 0.29 5.21 -2.02
C GLN A 186 1.57 4.80 -2.79
N GLY A 187 1.38 4.02 -3.86
CA GLY A 187 2.46 3.43 -4.64
C GLY A 187 2.90 4.27 -5.82
N SER A 188 3.93 3.78 -6.51
CA SER A 188 4.34 4.22 -7.85
C SER A 188 4.75 2.98 -8.65
N GLU A 189 4.86 3.10 -9.98
CA GLU A 189 5.22 1.96 -10.84
C GLU A 189 6.53 1.26 -10.41
N PRO A 190 7.62 1.97 -10.06
CA PRO A 190 8.84 1.32 -9.57
C PRO A 190 8.62 0.55 -8.26
N VAL A 191 7.77 1.09 -7.36
CA VAL A 191 7.44 0.48 -6.06
C VAL A 191 6.59 -0.78 -6.24
N ALA A 192 5.53 -0.74 -7.04
CA ALA A 192 4.72 -1.92 -7.33
C ALA A 192 5.55 -3.03 -8.00
N ARG A 193 6.41 -2.66 -8.95
CA ARG A 193 7.34 -3.58 -9.61
C ARG A 193 8.30 -4.23 -8.62
N ALA A 194 8.91 -3.45 -7.71
CA ALA A 194 9.80 -3.97 -6.66
C ALA A 194 9.07 -4.92 -5.69
N LEU A 195 7.80 -4.65 -5.38
CA LEU A 195 6.95 -5.46 -4.49
C LEU A 195 6.22 -6.62 -5.21
N GLN A 196 6.46 -6.81 -6.52
CA GLN A 196 5.82 -7.84 -7.37
C GLN A 196 4.28 -7.73 -7.47
N ALA A 197 3.74 -6.55 -7.18
CA ALA A 197 2.34 -6.21 -7.37
C ALA A 197 2.01 -6.04 -8.86
N ASP A 198 0.72 -6.17 -9.18
CA ASP A 198 0.22 -6.09 -10.56
C ASP A 198 -0.09 -4.65 -10.99
N ASP A 199 -0.42 -3.77 -10.04
CA ASP A 199 -0.72 -2.36 -10.29
C ASP A 199 -0.47 -1.48 -9.04
N PHE A 200 -0.66 -0.17 -9.17
CA PHE A 200 -0.59 0.79 -8.06
C PHE A 200 -1.66 1.88 -8.15
N VAL A 201 -1.97 2.48 -7.01
CA VAL A 201 -2.73 3.73 -6.91
C VAL A 201 -1.89 4.73 -6.12
N PRO A 202 -1.62 5.95 -6.64
CA PRO A 202 -0.71 6.91 -6.00
C PRO A 202 -1.29 7.60 -4.75
N GLY A 203 -2.61 7.52 -4.56
CA GLY A 203 -3.28 8.02 -3.36
C GLY A 203 -3.54 6.95 -2.30
N PRO A 204 -3.97 7.35 -1.07
CA PRO A 204 -4.16 8.73 -0.64
C PRO A 204 -2.87 9.38 -0.10
N THR A 205 -2.47 10.52 -0.69
CA THR A 205 -1.48 11.45 -0.11
C THR A 205 -2.07 12.87 -0.09
N PRO A 206 -1.50 13.84 0.67
CA PRO A 206 -2.02 15.20 0.68
C PRO A 206 -2.07 15.87 -0.70
N SER A 207 -1.09 15.57 -1.57
CA SER A 207 -1.04 16.07 -2.95
C SER A 207 -1.89 15.26 -3.93
N HIS A 208 -2.11 13.96 -3.65
CA HIS A 208 -2.88 13.05 -4.50
C HIS A 208 -3.92 12.31 -3.63
N PRO A 209 -5.08 12.93 -3.34
CA PRO A 209 -6.14 12.24 -2.61
C PRO A 209 -6.63 11.05 -3.41
N LEU A 210 -6.96 9.95 -2.73
CA LEU A 210 -7.56 8.78 -3.38
C LEU A 210 -8.91 9.16 -3.98
N ARG A 211 -9.10 8.92 -5.28
CA ARG A 211 -10.36 9.19 -5.96
C ARG A 211 -11.09 7.90 -6.31
N LYS A 212 -12.42 7.93 -6.25
CA LYS A 212 -13.29 6.85 -6.73
C LYS A 212 -13.06 6.51 -8.20
N GLU A 213 -12.67 7.49 -9.03
CA GLU A 213 -12.32 7.29 -10.43
C GLU A 213 -11.06 6.42 -10.57
N ASP A 214 -10.03 6.62 -9.76
CA ASP A 214 -8.78 5.85 -9.82
C ASP A 214 -9.04 4.37 -9.45
N LEU A 215 -9.83 4.14 -8.40
CA LEU A 215 -10.29 2.80 -8.00
C LEU A 215 -11.12 2.14 -9.10
N ALA A 216 -12.02 2.90 -9.73
CA ALA A 216 -12.87 2.38 -10.79
C ALA A 216 -12.06 2.02 -12.04
N LEU A 217 -11.14 2.89 -12.46
CA LEU A 217 -10.25 2.66 -13.60
C LEU A 217 -9.34 1.46 -13.37
N THR A 218 -8.79 1.29 -12.17
CA THR A 218 -7.98 0.11 -11.80
C THR A 218 -8.78 -1.19 -12.01
N ILE A 219 -9.99 -1.25 -11.43
CA ILE A 219 -10.85 -2.44 -11.49
C ILE A 219 -11.32 -2.75 -12.93
N LEU A 220 -11.75 -1.72 -13.68
CA LEU A 220 -12.20 -1.89 -15.06
C LEU A 220 -11.05 -2.30 -16.00
N THR A 221 -9.90 -1.63 -15.89
CA THR A 221 -8.73 -1.90 -16.74
C THR A 221 -8.29 -3.35 -16.60
N TRP A 222 -8.21 -3.87 -15.36
CA TRP A 222 -7.88 -5.27 -15.16
C TRP A 222 -8.96 -6.22 -15.69
N ARG A 223 -10.25 -5.91 -15.47
CA ARG A 223 -11.36 -6.73 -16.01
C ARG A 223 -11.37 -6.78 -17.54
N THR A 224 -10.82 -5.78 -18.24
CA THR A 224 -10.65 -5.81 -19.71
C THR A 224 -9.41 -6.56 -20.20
N ARG A 225 -8.51 -7.00 -19.29
CA ARG A 225 -7.29 -7.76 -19.62
C ARG A 225 -7.45 -9.29 -19.45
N ARG A 226 -8.65 -9.76 -19.12
CA ARG A 226 -9.02 -11.19 -18.96
C ARG A 226 -10.20 -11.55 -19.83
#